data_AF-A0A1Z4GPL5-F1
#
_entry.id   AF-A0A1Z4GPL5-F1
#
_cell.length_a   1.000
_cell.length_b   1.000
_cell.length_c   1.000
_cell.angle_alpha   90.00
_cell.angle_beta   90.00
_cell.angle_gamma   90.00
#
_symmetry.space_group_name_H-M   'P 1'
#
loop_
_entity.id
_entity.type
_entity.pdbx_description
1 polymer ?
#
loop_
_entity_poly.entity_id
_entity_poly.type
_entity_poly.pdbx_seq_one_letter_code
_entity_poly.pdbx_strand_id
1 'polypeptide(L)'
;MTIIKSLQKRNLYRFDPIACLLLEEFKLSPVSFGLLGIVIGSGIFLITAWVSNTLWLPPGQKGLLQDVFPWIWVILINPVVLGYYLWSFQAIDSVIQELEESKVLEIDESEIQAINQIIFNAYKPQWRKFSAFSSAVIFSIFVFVTRFGLKNSWSSSHPLTILMITSATLILVYVGSVLIINLITNIWILHSILKRALNKKDFNVNPLHPDRCGGLRCLSDYAIKTAYLAAVLGMMVGFIEYQFITRGAGQNYWYVHLIIPIDILLSIVCFFGPLVAAHRGMKKAKEELLHEIARQFQADYAQIHSSLTDDAETLKQGTEKIKNLRAFYSLTDKFPVWPFDVQTFRQFLLTVSAPLLPLVIGVVQKLIPILLKKWGINFS
;
A
#
# COMPACT_ATOMS: atom_id res chain seq x y z
N MET A 1 -35.11 10.51 17.86
CA MET A 1 -33.94 10.14 18.68
C MET A 1 -33.01 9.36 17.78
N THR A 2 -32.35 10.04 16.83
CA THR A 2 -31.83 9.34 15.64
C THR A 2 -30.70 10.13 14.98
N ILE A 3 -29.62 10.41 15.72
CA ILE A 3 -28.40 10.98 15.16
C ILE A 3 -27.21 10.36 15.91
N ILE A 4 -26.37 9.62 15.18
CA ILE A 4 -24.99 9.22 15.51
C ILE A 4 -24.84 8.10 16.57
N LYS A 5 -24.93 6.85 16.10
CA LYS A 5 -24.10 5.74 16.63
C LYS A 5 -23.02 5.30 15.64
N SER A 6 -22.81 6.04 14.54
CA SER A 6 -21.84 5.73 13.48
C SER A 6 -20.41 6.22 13.73
N LEU A 7 -20.13 6.89 14.86
CA LEU A 7 -18.81 7.48 15.14
C LEU A 7 -17.92 6.64 16.08
N GLN A 8 -18.29 5.40 16.40
CA GLN A 8 -17.46 4.59 17.27
C GLN A 8 -16.26 4.04 16.48
N LYS A 9 -15.16 4.80 16.53
CA LYS A 9 -13.83 4.37 16.07
C LYS A 9 -13.60 2.94 16.56
N ARG A 10 -13.37 1.99 15.65
CA ARG A 10 -13.45 0.56 15.95
C ARG A 10 -12.21 0.07 16.72
N ASN A 11 -11.28 0.97 17.04
CA ASN A 11 -10.12 0.81 17.93
C ASN A 11 -9.37 -0.51 17.67
N LEU A 12 -9.14 -0.81 16.38
CA LEU A 12 -8.54 -2.07 15.93
C LEU A 12 -7.13 -2.31 16.46
N TYR A 13 -6.45 -1.24 16.83
CA TYR A 13 -5.16 -1.31 17.50
C TYR A 13 -5.21 -2.07 18.83
N ARG A 14 -6.38 -2.21 19.48
CA ARG A 14 -6.52 -2.97 20.75
C ARG A 14 -6.24 -4.46 20.62
N PHE A 15 -6.27 -5.00 19.40
CA PHE A 15 -5.87 -6.38 19.17
C PHE A 15 -4.36 -6.59 19.29
N ASP A 16 -3.57 -5.51 19.26
CA ASP A 16 -2.12 -5.53 19.42
C ASP A 16 -1.68 -4.68 20.63
N PRO A 17 -1.01 -5.26 21.64
CA PRO A 17 -0.67 -4.53 22.86
C PRO A 17 0.32 -3.39 22.61
N ILE A 18 1.21 -3.53 21.62
CA ILE A 18 2.20 -2.50 21.28
C ILE A 18 1.48 -1.33 20.60
N ALA A 19 0.63 -1.60 19.61
CA ALA A 19 -0.15 -0.56 18.95
C ALA A 19 -1.08 0.16 19.94
N CYS A 20 -1.70 -0.59 20.87
CA CYS A 20 -2.54 -0.04 21.93
C CYS A 20 -1.77 0.94 22.83
N LEU A 21 -0.62 0.53 23.35
CA LEU A 21 0.22 1.37 24.18
C LEU A 21 0.71 2.62 23.44
N LEU A 22 1.14 2.50 22.18
CA LEU A 22 1.62 3.64 21.39
C LEU A 22 0.51 4.66 21.06
N LEU A 23 -0.73 4.20 20.85
CA LEU A 23 -1.84 5.05 20.46
C LEU A 23 -2.66 5.60 21.64
N GLU A 24 -2.90 4.81 22.69
CA GLU A 24 -3.70 5.24 23.84
C GLU A 24 -2.86 5.96 24.90
N GLU A 25 -1.71 5.40 25.29
CA GLU A 25 -0.87 5.96 26.36
C GLU A 25 0.05 7.05 25.84
N PHE A 26 0.81 6.76 24.78
CA PHE A 26 1.79 7.71 24.22
C PHE A 26 1.20 8.68 23.20
N LYS A 27 -0.05 8.46 22.75
CA LYS A 27 -0.78 9.31 21.80
C LYS A 27 0.01 9.63 20.52
N LEU A 28 0.82 8.68 20.05
CA LEU A 28 1.69 8.89 18.89
C LEU A 28 0.90 8.82 17.58
N SER A 29 1.10 9.80 16.70
CA SER A 29 0.63 9.66 15.31
C SER A 29 1.57 8.73 14.52
N PRO A 30 1.10 8.11 13.42
CA PRO A 30 1.95 7.29 12.54
C PRO A 30 3.26 8.00 12.13
N VAL A 31 3.18 9.29 11.77
CA VAL A 31 4.35 10.09 11.39
C VAL A 31 5.27 10.31 12.59
N SER A 32 4.71 10.67 13.75
CA SER A 32 5.50 10.92 14.96
C SER A 32 6.25 9.67 15.41
N PHE A 33 5.61 8.50 15.35
CA PHE A 33 6.26 7.24 15.71
C PHE A 33 7.39 6.87 14.74
N GLY A 34 7.20 7.12 13.44
CA GLY A 34 8.26 6.97 12.45
C GLY A 34 9.46 7.87 12.76
N LEU A 35 9.24 9.17 12.98
CA LEU A 35 10.29 10.14 13.30
C LEU A 35 11.02 9.80 14.62
N LEU A 36 10.29 9.39 15.65
CA LEU A 36 10.89 8.90 16.90
C LEU A 36 11.77 7.68 16.66
N GLY A 37 11.36 6.79 15.74
CA GLY A 37 12.17 5.65 15.31
C GLY A 37 13.54 6.05 14.74
N ILE A 38 13.64 7.18 14.03
CA ILE A 38 14.91 7.70 13.52
C ILE A 38 15.79 8.15 14.69
N VAL A 39 15.24 8.94 15.61
CA VAL A 39 15.98 9.49 16.76
C VAL A 39 16.48 8.37 17.67
N ILE A 40 15.59 7.45 18.05
CA ILE A 40 15.89 6.32 18.92
C ILE A 40 16.87 5.36 18.23
N GLY A 41 16.61 4.99 16.97
CA GLY A 41 17.48 4.09 16.22
C GLY A 41 18.89 4.63 16.02
N SER A 42 19.01 5.91 15.65
CA SER A 42 20.30 6.59 15.48
C SER A 42 21.05 6.68 16.81
N GLY A 43 20.37 7.06 17.89
CA GLY A 43 20.94 7.13 19.22
C GLY A 43 21.49 5.78 19.70
N ILE A 44 20.70 4.71 19.55
CA ILE A 44 21.13 3.35 19.92
C ILE A 44 22.35 2.91 19.10
N PHE A 45 22.38 3.17 17.79
CA PHE A 45 23.51 2.80 16.94
C PHE A 45 24.78 3.55 17.35
N LEU A 46 24.69 4.87 17.55
CA LEU A 46 25.82 5.71 17.98
C LEU A 46 26.36 5.30 19.35
N ILE A 47 25.49 5.12 20.35
CA ILE A 47 25.89 4.70 21.70
C ILE A 47 26.54 3.33 21.64
N THR A 48 25.97 2.38 20.92
CA THR A 48 26.51 1.02 20.81
C THR A 48 27.87 1.04 20.13
N ALA A 49 28.02 1.79 19.03
CA ALA A 49 29.28 1.90 18.30
C ALA A 49 30.34 2.62 19.13
N TRP A 50 29.95 3.62 19.94
CA TRP A 50 30.85 4.32 20.83
C TRP A 50 31.38 3.40 21.93
N VAL A 51 30.49 2.72 22.66
CA VAL A 51 30.84 1.81 23.75
C VAL A 51 31.69 0.63 23.27
N SER A 52 31.44 0.16 22.04
CA SER A 52 32.20 -0.95 21.44
C SER A 52 33.49 -0.51 20.71
N ASN A 53 33.82 0.78 20.69
CA ASN A 53 34.93 1.34 19.90
C ASN A 53 34.86 0.99 18.40
N THR A 54 33.65 0.93 17.83
CA THR A 54 33.40 0.59 16.41
C THR A 54 32.85 1.76 15.58
N LEU A 55 32.84 2.99 16.12
CA LEU A 55 32.42 4.19 15.38
C LEU A 55 33.25 4.43 14.12
N TRP A 56 34.58 4.34 14.27
CA TRP A 56 35.55 4.51 13.20
C TRP A 56 36.58 3.40 13.32
N LEU A 57 36.81 2.65 12.23
CA LEU A 57 37.76 1.54 12.24
C LEU A 57 38.94 1.80 11.27
N PRO A 58 40.08 1.12 11.47
CA PRO A 58 41.25 1.26 10.61
C PRO A 58 40.99 0.85 9.15
N PRO A 59 41.85 1.28 8.20
CA PRO A 59 41.77 0.88 6.80
C PRO A 59 41.70 -0.65 6.64
N GLY A 60 40.70 -1.13 5.91
CA GLY A 60 40.42 -2.56 5.76
C GLY A 60 39.22 -3.05 6.58
N GLN A 61 38.74 -2.26 7.56
CA GLN A 61 37.47 -2.47 8.26
C GLN A 61 36.56 -1.24 8.08
N LYS A 62 35.24 -1.43 8.19
CA LYS A 62 34.26 -0.33 8.10
C LYS A 62 33.57 -0.11 9.44
N GLY A 63 33.89 1.00 10.10
CA GLY A 63 33.19 1.52 11.26
C GLY A 63 31.78 2.02 10.91
N LEU A 64 30.94 2.26 11.92
CA LEU A 64 29.56 2.73 11.72
C LEU A 64 29.48 4.02 10.88
N LEU A 65 30.36 5.00 11.13
CA LEU A 65 30.35 6.28 10.40
C LEU A 65 30.90 6.16 8.97
N GLN A 66 31.65 5.11 8.69
CA GLN A 66 32.21 4.81 7.37
C GLN A 66 31.26 3.95 6.53
N ASP A 67 30.23 3.37 7.15
CA ASP A 67 29.25 2.49 6.51
C ASP A 67 27.91 3.20 6.32
N VAL A 68 27.53 3.45 5.08
CA VAL A 68 26.27 4.14 4.72
C VAL A 68 25.04 3.25 4.94
N PHE A 69 25.19 1.92 4.92
CA PHE A 69 24.05 0.99 4.94
C PHE A 69 23.21 1.06 6.22
N PRO A 70 23.80 1.03 7.43
CA PRO A 70 23.05 1.21 8.68
C PRO A 70 22.20 2.48 8.70
N TRP A 71 22.71 3.58 8.12
CA TRP A 71 22.01 4.86 8.08
C TRP A 71 20.81 4.84 7.14
N ILE A 72 20.90 4.17 6.00
CA ILE A 72 19.74 3.96 5.13
C ILE A 72 18.64 3.19 5.88
N TRP A 73 18.98 2.13 6.61
CA TRP A 73 18.01 1.37 7.40
C TRP A 73 17.32 2.24 8.47
N VAL A 74 18.10 2.98 9.25
CA VAL A 74 17.58 3.78 10.37
C VAL A 74 16.81 5.01 9.90
N ILE A 75 17.27 5.71 8.86
CA ILE A 75 16.72 6.99 8.41
C ILE A 75 15.56 6.80 7.41
N LEU A 76 15.57 5.73 6.61
CA LEU A 76 14.56 5.54 5.56
C LEU A 76 13.57 4.42 5.87
N ILE A 77 14.02 3.28 6.39
CA ILE A 77 13.19 2.07 6.49
C ILE A 77 12.46 1.96 7.80
N ASN A 78 13.17 2.09 8.91
CA ASN A 78 12.58 2.06 10.23
C ASN A 78 11.41 3.06 10.35
N PRO A 79 11.54 4.35 10.00
CA PRO A 79 10.42 5.29 10.11
C PRO A 79 9.21 4.88 9.28
N VAL A 80 9.43 4.36 8.08
CA VAL A 80 8.34 3.95 7.18
C VAL A 80 7.65 2.71 7.71
N VAL A 81 8.39 1.67 8.12
CA VAL A 81 7.81 0.44 8.70
C VAL A 81 7.04 0.75 9.98
N LEU A 82 7.64 1.53 10.89
CA LEU A 82 7.02 1.91 12.16
C LEU A 82 5.77 2.76 11.95
N GLY A 83 5.85 3.77 11.07
CA GLY A 83 4.71 4.62 10.75
C GLY A 83 3.57 3.86 10.07
N TYR A 84 3.88 3.06 9.04
CA TYR A 84 2.88 2.25 8.35
C TYR A 84 2.27 1.17 9.24
N TYR A 85 3.02 0.64 10.20
CA TYR A 85 2.49 -0.27 11.20
C TYR A 85 1.32 0.37 11.98
N LEU A 86 1.49 1.56 12.55
CA LEU A 86 0.39 2.24 13.24
C LEU A 86 -0.72 2.67 12.29
N TRP A 87 -0.36 3.19 11.11
CA TRP A 87 -1.32 3.58 10.08
C TRP A 87 -2.22 2.42 9.66
N SER A 88 -1.68 1.20 9.53
CA SER A 88 -2.42 0.02 9.06
C SER A 88 -3.65 -0.31 9.92
N PHE A 89 -3.62 -0.02 11.22
CA PHE A 89 -4.76 -0.20 12.13
C PHE A 89 -5.83 0.89 11.98
N GLN A 90 -5.45 2.10 11.59
CA GLN A 90 -6.34 3.26 11.44
C GLN A 90 -6.92 3.38 10.01
N ALA A 91 -6.19 2.85 9.03
CA ALA A 91 -6.50 3.02 7.62
C ALA A 91 -7.86 2.40 7.23
N ILE A 92 -8.16 1.20 7.73
CA ILE A 92 -9.41 0.51 7.40
C ILE A 92 -10.63 1.23 7.99
N ASP A 93 -10.53 1.76 9.22
CA ASP A 93 -11.61 2.54 9.83
C ASP A 93 -11.89 3.81 9.03
N SER A 94 -10.83 4.48 8.56
CA SER A 94 -10.94 5.69 7.73
C SER A 94 -11.62 5.37 6.39
N VAL A 95 -11.20 4.30 5.72
CA VAL A 95 -11.81 3.88 4.44
C VAL A 95 -13.27 3.50 4.62
N ILE A 96 -13.61 2.76 5.68
CA ILE A 96 -15.01 2.40 5.94
C ILE A 96 -15.82 3.67 6.18
N GLN A 97 -15.37 4.57 7.04
CA GLN A 97 -16.05 5.83 7.33
C GLN A 97 -16.29 6.66 6.04
N GLU A 98 -15.28 6.79 5.18
CA GLU A 98 -15.41 7.49 3.90
C GLU A 98 -16.41 6.81 2.95
N LEU A 99 -16.52 5.47 2.97
CA LEU A 99 -17.55 4.73 2.21
C LEU A 99 -18.95 4.96 2.77
N GLU A 100 -19.11 5.14 4.09
CA GLU A 100 -20.40 5.49 4.70
C GLU A 100 -20.79 6.94 4.32
N GLU A 101 -19.83 7.86 4.37
CA GLU A 101 -20.03 9.28 4.05
C GLU A 101 -20.33 9.53 2.56
N SER A 102 -19.73 8.75 1.66
CA SER A 102 -19.96 8.87 0.21
C SER A 102 -21.32 8.35 -0.26
N LYS A 103 -22.10 7.73 0.64
CA LYS A 103 -23.42 7.11 0.35
C LYS A 103 -23.41 6.08 -0.79
N VAL A 104 -22.24 5.52 -1.09
CA VAL A 104 -22.12 4.44 -2.09
C VAL A 104 -22.70 3.13 -1.56
N LEU A 105 -22.65 2.97 -0.23
CA LEU A 105 -23.21 1.85 0.50
C LEU A 105 -24.41 2.32 1.31
N GLU A 106 -25.56 1.67 1.14
CA GLU A 106 -26.67 1.81 2.08
C GLU A 106 -26.35 0.97 3.32
N ILE A 107 -26.07 1.64 4.44
CA ILE A 107 -25.63 0.99 5.67
C ILE A 107 -26.72 1.16 6.74
N ASP A 108 -27.46 0.09 6.99
CA ASP A 108 -28.39 -0.01 8.12
C ASP A 108 -27.69 -0.54 9.39
N GLU A 109 -28.37 -0.51 10.55
CA GLU A 109 -27.78 -1.00 11.81
C GLU A 109 -27.36 -2.47 11.75
N SER A 110 -28.07 -3.31 10.99
CA SER A 110 -27.74 -4.73 10.84
C SER A 110 -26.45 -4.92 10.04
N GLU A 111 -26.20 -4.04 9.06
CA GLU A 111 -25.02 -4.05 8.22
C GLU A 111 -23.80 -3.54 9.00
N ILE A 112 -23.96 -2.51 9.84
CA ILE A 112 -22.90 -2.08 10.78
C ILE A 112 -22.47 -3.24 11.68
N GLN A 113 -23.44 -3.98 12.24
CA GLN A 113 -23.13 -5.15 13.08
C GLN A 113 -22.39 -6.23 12.30
N ALA A 114 -22.82 -6.53 11.07
CA ALA A 114 -22.16 -7.50 10.22
C ALA A 114 -20.72 -7.09 9.85
N ILE A 115 -20.49 -5.83 9.48
CA ILE A 115 -19.16 -5.27 9.21
C ILE A 115 -18.27 -5.39 10.44
N ASN A 116 -18.77 -5.01 11.62
CA ASN A 116 -18.03 -5.12 12.87
C ASN A 116 -17.67 -6.58 13.20
N GLN A 117 -18.58 -7.53 12.92
CA GLN A 117 -18.33 -8.95 13.12
C GLN A 117 -17.27 -9.49 12.15
N ILE A 118 -17.28 -9.07 10.88
CA ILE A 118 -16.23 -9.40 9.89
C ILE A 118 -14.87 -8.93 10.39
N ILE A 119 -14.77 -7.67 10.81
CA ILE A 119 -13.53 -7.07 11.29
C ILE A 119 -13.03 -7.77 12.56
N PHE A 120 -13.92 -8.00 13.53
CA PHE A 120 -13.57 -8.68 14.77
C PHE A 120 -13.04 -10.09 14.52
N ASN A 121 -13.72 -10.87 13.68
CA ASN A 121 -13.29 -12.22 13.32
C ASN A 121 -11.96 -12.25 12.56
N ALA A 122 -11.65 -11.19 11.80
CA ALA A 122 -10.39 -11.06 11.08
C ALA A 122 -9.22 -10.69 12.01
N TYR A 123 -9.44 -9.83 13.00
CA TYR A 123 -8.38 -9.32 13.88
C TYR A 123 -8.12 -10.15 15.15
N LYS A 124 -9.16 -10.82 15.68
CA LYS A 124 -9.11 -11.65 16.91
C LYS A 124 -8.12 -12.82 16.89
N PRO A 125 -7.92 -13.58 15.79
CA PRO A 125 -7.20 -14.85 15.85
C PRO A 125 -5.77 -14.72 16.39
N GLN A 126 -5.44 -15.55 17.40
CA GLN A 126 -4.14 -15.51 18.07
C GLN A 126 -2.97 -15.95 17.17
N TRP A 127 -3.25 -16.73 16.12
CA TRP A 127 -2.22 -17.16 15.17
C TRP A 127 -1.49 -15.97 14.56
N ARG A 128 -2.14 -14.79 14.42
CA ARG A 128 -1.52 -13.58 13.87
C ARG A 128 -0.30 -13.15 14.70
N LYS A 129 -0.44 -13.14 16.03
CA LYS A 129 0.65 -12.80 16.96
C LYS A 129 1.74 -13.86 16.96
N PHE A 130 1.34 -15.13 16.96
CA PHE A 130 2.26 -16.26 16.93
C PHE A 130 3.09 -16.28 15.64
N SER A 131 2.47 -16.04 14.48
CA SER A 131 3.16 -15.97 13.18
C SER A 131 4.12 -14.79 13.11
N ALA A 132 3.71 -13.60 13.56
CA ALA A 132 4.59 -12.43 13.60
C ALA A 132 5.80 -12.64 14.53
N PHE A 133 5.57 -13.19 15.72
CA PHE A 133 6.64 -13.49 16.67
C PHE A 133 7.58 -14.58 16.14
N SER A 134 7.03 -15.66 15.58
CA SER A 134 7.83 -16.75 15.01
C SER A 134 8.70 -16.26 13.85
N SER A 135 8.14 -15.45 12.94
CA SER A 135 8.92 -14.82 11.86
C SER A 135 10.05 -13.95 12.39
N ALA A 136 9.77 -13.12 13.40
CA ALA A 136 10.76 -12.27 14.03
C ALA A 136 11.91 -13.09 14.64
N VAL A 137 11.60 -14.15 15.39
CA VAL A 137 12.60 -15.02 16.02
C VAL A 137 13.44 -15.72 14.95
N ILE A 138 12.83 -16.35 13.96
CA ILE A 138 13.53 -17.07 12.88
C ILE A 138 14.48 -16.14 12.13
N PHE A 139 14.00 -14.96 11.72
CA PHE A 139 14.82 -14.01 10.99
C PHE A 139 15.94 -13.42 11.86
N SER A 140 15.68 -13.19 13.15
CA SER A 140 16.70 -12.69 14.08
C SER A 140 17.79 -13.72 14.36
N ILE A 141 17.44 -15.01 14.44
CA ILE A 141 18.43 -16.10 14.52
C ILE A 141 19.27 -16.13 13.25
N PHE A 142 18.64 -16.03 12.07
CA PHE A 142 19.36 -15.95 10.80
C PHE A 142 20.34 -14.76 10.76
N VAL A 143 19.89 -13.56 11.16
CA VAL A 143 20.77 -12.38 11.25
C VAL A 143 21.89 -12.63 12.26
N PHE A 144 21.59 -13.13 13.46
CA PHE A 144 22.61 -13.43 14.47
C PHE A 144 23.71 -14.36 13.96
N VAL A 145 23.34 -15.49 13.34
CA VAL A 145 24.28 -16.47 12.79
C VAL A 145 25.10 -15.87 11.65
N THR A 146 24.45 -15.16 10.72
CA THR A 146 25.16 -14.57 9.56
C THR A 146 26.10 -13.44 9.94
N ARG A 147 25.85 -12.72 11.05
CA ARG A 147 26.74 -11.65 11.53
C ARG A 147 28.12 -12.18 11.90
N PHE A 148 28.25 -13.37 12.49
CA PHE A 148 29.58 -13.95 12.80
C PHE A 148 30.41 -14.22 11.54
N GLY A 149 29.77 -14.42 10.39
CA GLY A 149 30.45 -14.63 9.11
C GLY A 149 30.89 -13.35 8.39
N LEU A 150 30.43 -12.17 8.82
CA LEU A 150 30.78 -10.90 8.18
C LEU A 150 32.19 -10.48 8.58
N LYS A 151 33.11 -10.48 7.62
CA LYS A 151 34.45 -9.90 7.80
C LYS A 151 34.40 -8.38 7.56
N ASN A 152 35.24 -7.63 8.25
CA ASN A 152 35.50 -6.21 7.99
C ASN A 152 34.30 -5.25 8.21
N SER A 153 33.35 -5.60 9.07
CA SER A 153 32.17 -4.77 9.37
C SER A 153 32.07 -4.46 10.87
N TRP A 154 31.73 -3.22 11.22
CA TRP A 154 31.43 -2.82 12.60
C TRP A 154 30.36 -3.72 13.24
N SER A 155 29.39 -4.19 12.44
CA SER A 155 28.27 -5.01 12.90
C SER A 155 28.69 -6.35 13.50
N SER A 156 29.87 -6.86 13.11
CA SER A 156 30.40 -8.16 13.53
C SER A 156 31.68 -8.05 14.35
N SER A 157 32.16 -6.82 14.59
CA SER A 157 33.45 -6.57 15.25
C SER A 157 33.38 -6.72 16.76
N HIS A 158 32.19 -6.68 17.39
CA HIS A 158 32.03 -6.77 18.83
C HIS A 158 30.75 -7.55 19.23
N PRO A 159 30.73 -8.36 20.31
CA PRO A 159 29.52 -9.08 20.73
C PRO A 159 28.33 -8.16 21.01
N LEU A 160 28.59 -6.98 21.61
CA LEU A 160 27.55 -5.96 21.87
C LEU A 160 26.87 -5.46 20.59
N THR A 161 27.62 -5.23 19.51
CA THR A 161 27.05 -4.75 18.23
C THR A 161 26.18 -5.84 17.60
N ILE A 162 26.62 -7.10 17.68
CA ILE A 162 25.86 -8.25 17.20
C ILE A 162 24.52 -8.35 17.97
N LEU A 163 24.57 -8.35 19.30
CA LEU A 163 23.37 -8.44 20.14
C LEU A 163 22.40 -7.29 19.90
N MET A 164 22.90 -6.06 19.77
CA MET A 164 22.07 -4.89 19.49
C MET A 164 21.38 -5.01 18.13
N ILE A 165 22.12 -5.35 17.08
CA ILE A 165 21.56 -5.49 15.72
C ILE A 165 20.53 -6.62 15.68
N THR A 166 20.80 -7.75 16.32
CA THR A 166 19.85 -8.86 16.43
C THR A 166 18.58 -8.44 17.17
N SER A 167 18.71 -7.69 18.27
CA SER A 167 17.56 -7.21 19.04
C SER A 167 16.73 -6.18 18.26
N ALA A 168 17.39 -5.25 17.57
CA ALA A 168 16.72 -4.28 16.70
C ALA A 168 16.00 -4.98 15.52
N THR A 169 16.62 -6.02 14.96
CA THR A 169 16.01 -6.87 13.93
C THR A 169 14.77 -7.58 14.44
N LEU A 170 14.81 -8.16 15.65
CA LEU A 170 13.66 -8.82 16.26
C LEU A 170 12.46 -7.89 16.36
N ILE A 171 12.68 -6.66 16.85
CA ILE A 171 11.62 -5.65 16.99
C ILE A 171 11.09 -5.27 15.61
N LEU A 172 11.97 -4.93 14.67
CA LEU A 172 11.56 -4.45 13.35
C LEU A 172 10.83 -5.51 12.54
N VAL A 173 11.30 -6.77 12.57
CA VAL A 173 10.66 -7.88 11.85
C VAL A 173 9.34 -8.28 12.50
N TYR A 174 9.23 -8.19 13.81
CA TYR A 174 7.94 -8.36 14.49
C TYR A 174 6.93 -7.32 13.99
N VAL A 175 7.30 -6.04 14.06
CA VAL A 175 6.44 -4.93 13.60
C VAL A 175 6.12 -5.04 12.11
N GLY A 176 7.11 -5.36 11.28
CA GLY A 176 6.94 -5.58 9.84
C GLY A 176 6.03 -6.77 9.52
N SER A 177 6.15 -7.87 10.27
CA SER A 177 5.25 -9.02 10.13
C SER A 177 3.82 -8.67 10.49
N VAL A 178 3.59 -7.94 11.59
CA VAL A 178 2.25 -7.47 11.96
C VAL A 178 1.69 -6.54 10.89
N LEU A 179 2.52 -5.64 10.35
CA LEU A 179 2.13 -4.75 9.25
C LEU A 179 1.67 -5.56 8.03
N ILE A 180 2.46 -6.53 7.55
CA ILE A 180 2.09 -7.37 6.40
C ILE A 180 0.78 -8.11 6.66
N ILE A 181 0.64 -8.74 7.84
CA ILE A 181 -0.59 -9.45 8.23
C ILE A 181 -1.78 -8.48 8.24
N ASN A 182 -1.63 -7.25 8.77
CA ASN A 182 -2.68 -6.23 8.77
C ASN A 182 -3.06 -5.81 7.35
N LEU A 183 -2.11 -5.59 6.45
CA LEU A 183 -2.40 -5.22 5.06
C LEU A 183 -3.22 -6.30 4.35
N ILE A 184 -2.82 -7.58 4.49
CA ILE A 184 -3.57 -8.72 3.95
C ILE A 184 -4.97 -8.77 4.57
N THR A 185 -5.06 -8.59 5.89
CA THR A 185 -6.33 -8.59 6.63
C THR A 185 -7.25 -7.48 6.13
N ASN A 186 -6.73 -6.27 5.94
CA ASN A 186 -7.48 -5.11 5.46
C ASN A 186 -7.98 -5.31 4.02
N ILE A 187 -7.15 -5.86 3.13
CA ILE A 187 -7.58 -6.20 1.76
C ILE A 187 -8.73 -7.21 1.81
N TRP A 188 -8.62 -8.24 2.66
CA TRP A 188 -9.68 -9.23 2.83
C TRP A 188 -10.97 -8.62 3.41
N ILE A 189 -10.87 -7.73 4.39
CA ILE A 189 -12.03 -7.01 4.96
C ILE A 189 -12.72 -6.16 3.88
N LEU A 190 -11.97 -5.31 3.17
CA LEU A 190 -12.51 -4.47 2.10
C LEU A 190 -13.19 -5.30 1.02
N HIS A 191 -12.55 -6.39 0.60
CA HIS A 191 -13.13 -7.32 -0.36
C HIS A 191 -14.44 -7.92 0.16
N SER A 192 -14.49 -8.31 1.44
CA SER A 192 -15.68 -8.93 2.05
C SER A 192 -16.85 -7.94 2.18
N ILE A 193 -16.58 -6.70 2.58
CA ILE A 193 -17.58 -5.63 2.69
C ILE A 193 -18.17 -5.32 1.31
N LEU A 194 -17.30 -5.07 0.31
CA LEU A 194 -17.75 -4.72 -1.04
C LEU A 194 -18.50 -5.89 -1.70
N LYS A 195 -18.02 -7.14 -1.56
CA LYS A 195 -18.70 -8.32 -2.08
C LYS A 195 -20.10 -8.48 -1.47
N ARG A 196 -20.25 -8.19 -0.17
CA ARG A 196 -21.52 -8.25 0.52
C ARG A 196 -22.51 -7.20 0.01
N ALA A 197 -22.07 -5.95 -0.13
CA ALA A 197 -22.86 -4.87 -0.72
C ALA A 197 -23.34 -5.21 -2.15
N LEU A 198 -22.45 -5.79 -2.97
CA LEU A 198 -22.77 -6.19 -4.34
C LEU A 198 -23.83 -7.28 -4.43
N ASN A 199 -23.84 -8.21 -3.49
CA ASN A 199 -24.81 -9.30 -3.45
C ASN A 199 -26.20 -8.80 -3.04
N LYS A 200 -26.29 -7.76 -2.21
CA LYS A 200 -27.56 -7.16 -1.80
C LYS A 200 -28.17 -6.20 -2.83
N LYS A 201 -27.39 -5.80 -3.85
CA LYS A 201 -27.70 -4.72 -4.80
C LYS A 201 -27.71 -3.32 -4.17
N ASP A 202 -27.10 -3.17 -3.00
CA ASP A 202 -27.00 -1.90 -2.27
C ASP A 202 -25.82 -1.05 -2.75
N PHE A 203 -25.39 -1.24 -4.00
CA PHE A 203 -24.18 -0.64 -4.55
C PHE A 203 -24.54 0.45 -5.55
N ASN A 204 -24.66 1.68 -5.07
CA ASN A 204 -25.07 2.82 -5.87
C ASN A 204 -23.83 3.61 -6.34
N VAL A 205 -23.28 3.21 -7.49
CA VAL A 205 -22.18 3.96 -8.11
C VAL A 205 -22.78 5.13 -8.87
N ASN A 206 -22.47 6.35 -8.42
CA ASN A 206 -22.90 7.56 -9.09
C ASN A 206 -21.87 8.00 -10.15
N PRO A 207 -22.15 7.89 -11.47
CA PRO A 207 -21.21 8.28 -12.52
C PRO A 207 -20.88 9.77 -12.52
N LEU A 208 -21.75 10.59 -11.92
CA LEU A 208 -21.60 12.04 -11.77
C LEU A 208 -20.96 12.43 -10.42
N HIS A 209 -20.48 11.47 -9.64
CA HIS A 209 -19.83 11.77 -8.37
C HIS A 209 -18.57 12.63 -8.61
N PRO A 210 -18.34 13.72 -7.82
CA PRO A 210 -17.24 14.66 -8.05
C PRO A 210 -15.84 14.03 -7.98
N ASP A 211 -15.71 12.85 -7.36
CA ASP A 211 -14.44 12.12 -7.23
C ASP A 211 -14.01 11.38 -8.52
N ARG A 212 -14.85 11.31 -9.56
CA ARG A 212 -14.63 10.55 -10.80
C ARG A 212 -14.42 9.04 -10.63
N CYS A 213 -14.62 8.53 -9.41
CA CYS A 213 -14.50 7.11 -9.05
C CYS A 213 -15.83 6.57 -8.51
N GLY A 214 -16.92 7.32 -8.64
CA GLY A 214 -18.25 6.90 -8.21
C GLY A 214 -18.42 6.82 -6.71
N GLY A 215 -17.68 7.63 -5.95
CA GLY A 215 -17.67 7.67 -4.48
C GLY A 215 -16.72 6.66 -3.83
N LEU A 216 -15.84 6.04 -4.63
CA LEU A 216 -14.91 4.97 -4.20
C LEU A 216 -13.44 5.41 -4.18
N ARG A 217 -13.15 6.71 -4.31
CA ARG A 217 -11.78 7.23 -4.30
C ARG A 217 -10.98 6.86 -3.04
N CYS A 218 -11.64 6.69 -1.90
CA CYS A 218 -11.01 6.23 -0.66
C CYS A 218 -10.26 4.88 -0.84
N LEU A 219 -10.76 3.99 -1.72
CA LEU A 219 -10.11 2.73 -2.03
C LEU A 219 -8.83 2.94 -2.85
N SER A 220 -8.83 3.82 -3.85
CA SER A 220 -7.60 4.17 -4.57
C SER A 220 -6.59 4.86 -3.67
N ASP A 221 -7.04 5.74 -2.78
CA ASP A 221 -6.17 6.45 -1.84
C ASP A 221 -5.53 5.47 -0.83
N TYR A 222 -6.27 4.45 -0.41
CA TYR A 222 -5.72 3.34 0.36
C TYR A 222 -4.70 2.52 -0.44
N ALA A 223 -5.07 2.11 -1.66
CA ALA A 223 -4.22 1.31 -2.54
C ALA A 223 -2.89 2.02 -2.86
N ILE A 224 -2.90 3.31 -3.19
CA ILE A 224 -1.69 4.05 -3.51
C ILE A 224 -0.79 4.25 -2.29
N LYS A 225 -1.36 4.46 -1.09
CA LYS A 225 -0.57 4.50 0.16
C LYS A 225 0.15 3.18 0.42
N THR A 226 -0.50 2.04 0.17
CA THR A 226 0.17 0.73 0.28
C THR A 226 1.22 0.50 -0.80
N ALA A 227 1.01 1.04 -2.01
CA ALA A 227 2.02 1.00 -3.07
C ALA A 227 3.25 1.82 -2.67
N TYR A 228 3.09 3.01 -2.08
CA TYR A 228 4.23 3.82 -1.61
C TYR A 228 5.08 3.10 -0.56
N LEU A 229 4.43 2.38 0.37
CA LEU A 229 5.14 1.50 1.30
C LEU A 229 5.95 0.45 0.55
N ALA A 230 5.33 -0.24 -0.41
CA ALA A 230 6.00 -1.25 -1.21
C ALA A 230 7.18 -0.67 -2.01
N ALA A 231 7.07 0.55 -2.56
CA ALA A 231 8.20 1.20 -3.23
C ALA A 231 9.39 1.48 -2.30
N VAL A 232 9.15 1.94 -1.07
CA VAL A 232 10.23 2.20 -0.11
C VAL A 232 10.95 0.90 0.25
N LEU A 233 10.19 -0.16 0.53
CA LEU A 233 10.76 -1.49 0.83
C LEU A 233 11.48 -2.06 -0.41
N GLY A 234 10.85 -1.96 -1.57
CA GLY A 234 11.35 -2.39 -2.86
C GLY A 234 12.64 -1.69 -3.27
N MET A 235 12.76 -0.37 -3.04
CA MET A 235 14.00 0.36 -3.27
C MET A 235 15.17 -0.23 -2.48
N MET A 236 14.93 -0.69 -1.24
CA MET A 236 15.98 -1.36 -0.46
C MET A 236 16.34 -2.70 -1.01
N VAL A 237 15.33 -3.47 -1.41
CA VAL A 237 15.52 -4.74 -2.08
C VAL A 237 16.43 -4.54 -3.30
N GLY A 238 16.20 -3.49 -4.09
CA GLY A 238 17.08 -3.08 -5.18
C GLY A 238 18.50 -2.71 -4.74
N PHE A 239 18.68 -2.01 -3.62
CA PHE A 239 20.01 -1.67 -3.10
C PHE A 239 20.78 -2.88 -2.60
N ILE A 240 20.10 -3.80 -1.92
CA ILE A 240 20.64 -5.09 -1.49
C ILE A 240 21.09 -5.86 -2.74
N GLU A 241 20.21 -5.99 -3.73
CA GLU A 241 20.55 -6.66 -4.98
C GLU A 241 21.78 -6.04 -5.67
N TYR A 242 21.81 -4.70 -5.77
CA TYR A 242 22.96 -3.97 -6.31
C TYR A 242 24.25 -4.27 -5.54
N GLN A 243 24.21 -4.33 -4.21
CA GLN A 243 25.35 -4.73 -3.37
C GLN A 243 25.83 -6.14 -3.69
N PHE A 244 24.90 -7.09 -3.76
CA PHE A 244 25.21 -8.50 -4.01
C PHE A 244 25.88 -8.68 -5.38
N ILE A 245 25.36 -8.02 -6.42
CA ILE A 245 25.92 -8.05 -7.77
C ILE A 245 27.30 -7.37 -7.83
N THR A 246 27.45 -6.18 -7.25
CA THR A 246 28.69 -5.39 -7.40
C THR A 246 29.82 -5.80 -6.48
N ARG A 247 29.52 -6.28 -5.27
CA ARG A 247 30.52 -6.70 -4.28
C ARG A 247 30.85 -8.18 -4.33
N GLY A 248 30.18 -8.95 -5.21
CA GLY A 248 30.38 -10.39 -5.35
C GLY A 248 29.87 -11.22 -4.16
N ALA A 249 29.34 -10.57 -3.12
CA ALA A 249 28.73 -11.23 -1.98
C ALA A 249 27.43 -11.87 -2.45
N GLY A 250 27.39 -13.20 -2.52
CA GLY A 250 26.16 -13.94 -2.83
C GLY A 250 25.84 -14.15 -4.30
N GLN A 251 26.82 -14.02 -5.22
CA GLN A 251 26.68 -14.49 -6.62
C GLN A 251 26.25 -15.98 -6.71
N ASN A 252 26.54 -16.77 -5.68
CA ASN A 252 26.16 -18.18 -5.61
C ASN A 252 24.69 -18.42 -5.18
N TYR A 253 23.97 -17.38 -4.76
CA TYR A 253 22.62 -17.49 -4.22
C TYR A 253 21.58 -17.00 -5.23
N TRP A 254 21.25 -17.86 -6.19
CA TRP A 254 20.27 -17.55 -7.27
C TRP A 254 18.92 -17.05 -6.73
N TYR A 255 18.51 -17.50 -5.55
CA TYR A 255 17.24 -17.13 -4.93
C TYR A 255 17.19 -15.67 -4.46
N VAL A 256 18.34 -15.02 -4.26
CA VAL A 256 18.39 -13.59 -3.90
C VAL A 256 17.77 -12.77 -5.02
N HIS A 257 17.99 -13.14 -6.29
CA HIS A 257 17.44 -12.44 -7.45
C HIS A 257 15.90 -12.54 -7.57
N LEU A 258 15.26 -13.48 -6.86
CA LEU A 258 13.79 -13.61 -6.85
C LEU A 258 13.09 -12.54 -6.00
N ILE A 259 13.82 -11.81 -5.17
CA ILE A 259 13.21 -10.86 -4.24
C ILE A 259 12.56 -9.67 -4.96
N ILE A 260 13.14 -9.21 -6.08
CA ILE A 260 12.61 -8.11 -6.89
C ILE A 260 11.27 -8.51 -7.56
N PRO A 261 11.18 -9.64 -8.30
CA PRO A 261 9.91 -10.03 -8.88
C PRO A 261 8.84 -10.34 -7.82
N ILE A 262 9.23 -10.85 -6.64
CA ILE A 262 8.32 -11.02 -5.51
C ILE A 262 7.79 -9.67 -5.00
N ASP A 263 8.64 -8.66 -4.86
CA ASP A 263 8.25 -7.31 -4.43
C ASP A 263 7.32 -6.62 -5.44
N ILE A 264 7.61 -6.76 -6.75
CA ILE A 264 6.73 -6.27 -7.82
C ILE A 264 5.36 -6.96 -7.75
N LEU A 265 5.35 -8.28 -7.59
CA LEU A 265 4.10 -9.04 -7.46
C LEU A 265 3.30 -8.61 -6.22
N LEU A 266 3.98 -8.42 -5.08
CA LEU A 266 3.38 -7.95 -3.84
C LEU A 266 2.78 -6.55 -4.01
N SER A 267 3.49 -5.64 -4.70
CA SER A 267 3.02 -4.30 -5.02
C SER A 267 1.74 -4.33 -5.87
N ILE A 268 1.69 -5.20 -6.88
CA ILE A 268 0.50 -5.41 -7.73
C ILE A 268 -0.67 -5.91 -6.88
N VAL A 269 -0.44 -6.89 -5.99
CA VAL A 269 -1.48 -7.41 -5.09
C VAL A 269 -1.97 -6.35 -4.11
N CYS A 270 -1.08 -5.54 -3.53
CA CYS A 270 -1.47 -4.48 -2.60
C CYS A 270 -2.29 -3.37 -3.29
N PHE A 271 -1.92 -3.02 -4.53
CA PHE A 271 -2.63 -2.00 -5.28
C PHE A 271 -3.99 -2.50 -5.81
N PHE A 272 -4.02 -3.62 -6.53
CA PHE A 272 -5.26 -4.10 -7.15
C PHE A 272 -6.17 -4.87 -6.19
N GLY A 273 -5.61 -5.52 -5.17
CA GLY A 273 -6.35 -6.32 -4.19
C GLY A 273 -7.62 -5.66 -3.63
N PRO A 274 -7.54 -4.46 -3.04
CA PRO A 274 -8.71 -3.76 -2.50
C PRO A 274 -9.67 -3.25 -3.60
N LEU A 275 -9.18 -3.08 -4.84
CA LEU A 275 -9.91 -2.48 -5.94
C LEU A 275 -10.72 -3.49 -6.77
N VAL A 276 -10.36 -4.78 -6.76
CA VAL A 276 -11.03 -5.82 -7.57
C VAL A 276 -12.52 -5.93 -7.26
N ALA A 277 -12.90 -5.87 -5.98
CA ALA A 277 -14.32 -5.95 -5.60
C ALA A 277 -15.08 -4.71 -6.07
N ALA A 278 -14.52 -3.51 -5.88
CA ALA A 278 -15.09 -2.26 -6.35
C ALA A 278 -15.21 -2.22 -7.88
N HIS A 279 -14.21 -2.71 -8.62
CA HIS A 279 -14.24 -2.82 -10.07
C HIS A 279 -15.43 -3.65 -10.57
N ARG A 280 -15.69 -4.81 -9.95
CA ARG A 280 -16.85 -5.64 -10.28
C ARG A 280 -18.16 -4.88 -10.05
N GLY A 281 -18.21 -4.11 -8.97
CA GLY A 281 -19.36 -3.27 -8.66
C GLY A 281 -19.61 -2.16 -9.65
N MET A 282 -18.58 -1.39 -9.98
CA MET A 282 -18.66 -0.31 -10.96
C MET A 282 -19.02 -0.85 -12.34
N LYS A 283 -18.48 -2.00 -12.74
CA LYS A 283 -18.83 -2.65 -14.01
C LYS A 283 -20.32 -3.01 -14.05
N LYS A 284 -20.83 -3.67 -13.01
CA LYS A 284 -22.24 -4.06 -12.92
C LYS A 284 -23.18 -2.84 -12.91
N ALA A 285 -22.87 -1.83 -12.09
CA ALA A 285 -23.67 -0.61 -12.01
C ALA A 285 -23.71 0.14 -13.35
N LYS A 286 -22.57 0.19 -14.07
CA LYS A 286 -22.50 0.76 -15.41
C LYS A 286 -23.38 -0.01 -16.40
N GLU A 287 -23.30 -1.33 -16.41
CA GLU A 287 -24.11 -2.19 -17.29
C GLU A 287 -25.61 -2.01 -17.00
N GLU A 288 -26.03 -2.00 -15.73
CA GLU A 288 -27.42 -1.79 -15.31
C GLU A 288 -27.94 -0.42 -15.76
N LEU A 289 -27.15 0.65 -15.57
CA LEU A 289 -27.53 2.00 -15.99
C LEU A 289 -27.61 2.14 -17.51
N LEU A 290 -26.68 1.53 -18.26
CA LEU A 290 -26.74 1.51 -19.73
C LEU A 290 -27.99 0.77 -20.23
N HIS A 291 -28.37 -0.33 -19.59
CA HIS A 291 -29.61 -1.05 -19.91
C HIS A 291 -30.86 -0.25 -19.58
N GLU A 292 -30.86 0.53 -18.50
CA GLU A 292 -31.96 1.44 -18.18
C GLU A 292 -32.10 2.56 -19.21
N ILE A 293 -31.00 3.23 -19.56
CA ILE A 293 -30.99 4.26 -20.61
C ILE A 293 -31.44 3.68 -21.95
N ALA A 294 -30.99 2.48 -22.32
CA ALA A 294 -31.38 1.82 -23.56
C ALA A 294 -32.88 1.47 -23.59
N ARG A 295 -33.44 0.97 -22.48
CA ARG A 295 -34.89 0.70 -22.37
C ARG A 295 -35.70 1.99 -22.49
N GLN A 296 -35.30 3.06 -21.81
CA GLN A 296 -35.97 4.35 -21.90
C GLN A 296 -35.87 4.94 -23.31
N PHE A 297 -34.69 4.84 -23.94
CA PHE A 297 -34.49 5.27 -25.32
C PHE A 297 -35.43 4.53 -26.28
N GLN A 298 -35.57 3.21 -26.14
CA GLN A 298 -36.44 2.42 -27.02
C GLN A 298 -37.92 2.74 -26.81
N ALA A 299 -38.35 2.96 -25.57
CA ALA A 299 -39.72 3.39 -25.25
C ALA A 299 -40.02 4.78 -25.87
N ASP A 300 -39.14 5.75 -25.67
CA ASP A 300 -39.32 7.12 -26.21
C ASP A 300 -39.23 7.14 -27.74
N TYR A 301 -38.34 6.34 -28.33
CA TYR A 301 -38.23 6.22 -29.79
C TYR A 301 -39.50 5.63 -30.41
N ALA A 302 -40.05 4.57 -29.81
CA ALA A 302 -41.30 3.97 -30.28
C ALA A 302 -42.47 4.95 -30.18
N GLN A 303 -42.57 5.72 -29.07
CA GLN A 303 -43.59 6.74 -28.88
C GLN A 303 -43.50 7.85 -29.93
N ILE A 304 -42.31 8.38 -30.19
CA ILE A 304 -42.10 9.43 -31.20
C ILE A 304 -42.43 8.90 -32.60
N HIS A 305 -42.05 7.66 -32.90
CA HIS A 305 -42.36 7.04 -34.19
C HIS A 305 -43.88 6.87 -34.39
N SER A 306 -44.64 6.51 -33.34
CA SER A 306 -46.11 6.46 -33.44
C SER A 306 -46.76 7.83 -33.57
N SER A 307 -46.08 8.89 -33.11
CA SER A 307 -46.53 10.29 -33.12
C SER A 307 -45.98 11.11 -34.30
N LEU A 308 -45.45 10.47 -35.35
CA LEU A 308 -44.90 11.17 -36.53
C LEU A 308 -45.93 12.04 -37.28
N THR A 309 -47.23 11.84 -37.02
CA THR A 309 -48.35 12.63 -37.53
C THR A 309 -48.87 13.71 -36.57
N ASP A 310 -48.32 13.80 -35.35
CA ASP A 310 -48.71 14.82 -34.36
C ASP A 310 -48.06 16.19 -34.65
N ASP A 311 -48.35 17.20 -33.81
CA ASP A 311 -47.88 18.57 -34.02
C ASP A 311 -46.35 18.71 -33.97
N ALA A 312 -45.83 19.77 -34.60
CA ALA A 312 -44.38 19.98 -34.73
C ALA A 312 -43.65 20.21 -33.39
N GLU A 313 -44.35 20.68 -32.36
CA GLU A 313 -43.81 20.96 -31.03
C GLU A 313 -43.63 19.65 -30.23
N THR A 314 -44.59 18.73 -30.29
CA THR A 314 -44.46 17.38 -29.71
C THR A 314 -43.30 16.59 -30.32
N LEU A 315 -43.14 16.65 -31.65
CA LEU A 315 -42.02 16.02 -32.34
C LEU A 315 -40.66 16.60 -31.92
N LYS A 316 -40.59 17.93 -31.73
CA LYS A 316 -39.38 18.64 -31.29
C LYS A 316 -38.97 18.22 -29.87
N GLN A 317 -39.91 18.21 -28.93
CA GLN A 317 -39.66 17.79 -27.55
C GLN A 317 -39.19 16.34 -27.47
N GLY A 318 -39.82 15.44 -28.23
CA GLY A 318 -39.40 14.04 -28.31
C GLY A 318 -37.98 13.88 -28.86
N THR A 319 -37.65 14.58 -29.94
CA THR A 319 -36.31 14.54 -30.55
C THR A 319 -35.23 15.06 -29.59
N GLU A 320 -35.53 16.12 -28.82
CA GLU A 320 -34.63 16.65 -27.79
C GLU A 320 -34.41 15.65 -26.65
N LYS A 321 -35.46 14.95 -26.20
CA LYS A 321 -35.36 13.88 -25.21
C LYS A 321 -34.45 12.74 -25.67
N ILE A 322 -34.61 12.28 -26.91
CA ILE A 322 -33.72 11.26 -27.53
C ILE A 322 -32.26 11.75 -27.57
N LYS A 323 -32.03 13.00 -27.96
CA LYS A 323 -30.69 13.59 -28.01
C LYS A 323 -30.04 13.61 -26.63
N ASN A 324 -30.80 13.99 -25.60
CA ASN A 324 -30.35 13.99 -24.22
C ASN A 324 -30.04 12.57 -23.74
N LEU A 325 -30.92 11.58 -24.01
CA LEU A 325 -30.66 10.17 -23.67
C LEU A 325 -29.41 9.62 -24.35
N ARG A 326 -29.16 9.98 -25.62
CA ARG A 326 -27.92 9.61 -26.31
C ARG A 326 -26.69 10.24 -25.65
N ALA A 327 -26.79 11.50 -25.21
CA ALA A 327 -25.71 12.17 -24.49
C ALA A 327 -25.44 11.50 -23.13
N PHE A 328 -26.49 11.16 -22.37
CA PHE A 328 -26.40 10.39 -21.13
C PHE A 328 -25.78 9.02 -21.35
N TYR A 329 -26.21 8.30 -22.40
CA TYR A 329 -25.62 7.01 -22.77
C TYR A 329 -24.11 7.15 -23.03
N SER A 330 -23.70 8.13 -23.85
CA SER A 330 -22.29 8.35 -24.17
C SER A 330 -21.46 8.74 -22.94
N LEU A 331 -22.03 9.51 -22.02
CA LEU A 331 -21.38 9.88 -20.77
C LEU A 331 -21.17 8.63 -19.89
N THR A 332 -22.22 7.84 -19.68
CA THR A 332 -22.18 6.61 -18.88
C THR A 332 -21.24 5.58 -19.50
N ASP A 333 -21.23 5.44 -20.83
CA ASP A 333 -20.34 4.50 -21.53
C ASP A 333 -18.87 4.88 -21.40
N LYS A 334 -18.54 6.18 -21.30
CA LYS A 334 -17.17 6.64 -21.05
C LYS A 334 -16.74 6.57 -19.58
N PHE A 335 -17.67 6.33 -18.66
CA PHE A 335 -17.36 6.25 -17.23
C PHE A 335 -16.38 5.09 -16.95
N PRO A 336 -15.27 5.35 -16.22
CA PRO A 336 -14.29 4.33 -15.88
C PRO A 336 -14.91 3.32 -14.91
N VAL A 337 -14.57 2.04 -15.10
CA VAL A 337 -15.04 0.94 -14.25
C VAL A 337 -14.02 0.57 -13.15
N TRP A 338 -12.85 1.21 -13.16
CA TRP A 338 -11.87 1.03 -12.10
C TRP A 338 -11.95 2.22 -11.14
N PRO A 339 -11.88 1.99 -9.82
CA PRO A 339 -11.99 3.04 -8.80
C PRO A 339 -10.66 3.80 -8.65
N PHE A 340 -10.04 4.23 -9.76
CA PHE A 340 -8.85 5.07 -9.78
C PHE A 340 -8.80 5.90 -11.06
N ASP A 341 -8.14 7.06 -10.98
CA ASP A 341 -7.90 7.91 -12.15
C ASP A 341 -6.53 7.62 -12.80
N VAL A 342 -6.30 8.26 -13.95
CA VAL A 342 -5.04 8.14 -14.71
C VAL A 342 -3.84 8.63 -13.89
N GLN A 343 -4.03 9.63 -13.04
CA GLN A 343 -2.96 10.16 -12.18
C GLN A 343 -2.51 9.11 -11.16
N THR A 344 -3.45 8.46 -10.50
CA THR A 344 -3.21 7.40 -9.51
C THR A 344 -2.53 6.21 -10.16
N PHE A 345 -2.99 5.81 -11.34
CA PHE A 345 -2.37 4.71 -12.10
C PHE A 345 -0.92 5.04 -12.50
N ARG A 346 -0.65 6.28 -12.94
CA ARG A 346 0.72 6.74 -13.25
C ARG A 346 1.61 6.73 -12.00
N GLN A 347 1.08 7.19 -10.86
CA GLN A 347 1.82 7.14 -9.60
C GLN A 347 2.16 5.69 -9.22
N PHE A 348 1.22 4.76 -9.37
CA PHE A 348 1.46 3.34 -9.13
C PHE A 348 2.57 2.78 -10.04
N LEU A 349 2.54 3.07 -11.36
CA LEU A 349 3.57 2.61 -12.29
C LEU A 349 4.98 3.09 -11.93
N LEU A 350 5.11 4.35 -11.49
CA LEU A 350 6.39 4.87 -11.01
C LEU A 350 6.83 4.17 -9.71
N THR A 351 5.87 3.92 -8.82
CA THR A 351 6.08 3.32 -7.50
C THR A 351 6.52 1.85 -7.61
N VAL A 352 5.84 1.02 -8.41
CA VAL A 352 6.19 -0.40 -8.60
C VAL A 352 7.56 -0.60 -9.29
N SER A 353 8.06 0.42 -9.99
CA SER A 353 9.39 0.39 -10.61
C SER A 353 10.53 0.74 -9.65
N ALA A 354 10.24 1.18 -8.42
CA ALA A 354 11.24 1.61 -7.44
C ALA A 354 12.37 0.60 -7.16
N PRO A 355 12.12 -0.73 -7.08
CA PRO A 355 13.20 -1.71 -6.87
C PRO A 355 14.25 -1.72 -7.98
N LEU A 356 13.90 -1.26 -9.18
CA LEU A 356 14.79 -1.28 -10.33
C LEU A 356 15.72 -0.07 -10.34
N LEU A 357 15.43 1.00 -9.58
CA LEU A 357 16.20 2.24 -9.59
C LEU A 357 17.69 2.02 -9.25
N PRO A 358 18.06 1.29 -8.17
CA PRO A 358 19.47 1.05 -7.86
C PRO A 358 20.21 0.29 -8.96
N LEU A 359 19.53 -0.66 -9.62
CA LEU A 359 20.10 -1.42 -10.73
C LEU A 359 20.32 -0.55 -11.96
N VAL A 360 19.35 0.30 -12.31
CA VAL A 360 19.46 1.25 -13.42
C VAL A 360 20.64 2.21 -13.17
N ILE A 361 20.77 2.74 -11.95
CA ILE A 361 21.92 3.58 -11.56
C ILE A 361 23.23 2.82 -11.77
N GLY A 362 23.31 1.55 -11.33
CA GLY A 362 24.48 0.71 -11.52
C GLY A 362 24.86 0.49 -12.99
N VAL A 363 23.87 0.28 -13.86
CA VAL A 363 24.09 0.14 -15.31
C VAL A 363 24.58 1.46 -15.91
N VAL A 364 23.94 2.58 -15.56
CA VAL A 364 24.33 3.92 -16.03
C VAL A 364 25.76 4.26 -15.61
N GLN A 365 26.14 3.98 -14.36
CA GLN A 365 27.51 4.16 -13.86
C GLN A 365 28.55 3.36 -14.65
N LYS A 366 28.21 2.16 -15.13
CA LYS A 366 29.10 1.36 -15.99
C LYS A 366 29.15 1.84 -17.44
N LEU A 367 28.04 2.35 -17.97
CA LEU A 367 27.96 2.80 -19.36
C LEU A 367 28.61 4.17 -19.58
N ILE A 368 28.53 5.08 -18.61
CA ILE A 368 29.08 6.44 -18.71
C ILE A 368 30.58 6.42 -19.10
N PRO A 369 31.48 5.68 -18.39
CA PRO A 369 32.89 5.62 -18.78
C PRO A 369 33.13 5.02 -20.17
N ILE A 370 32.32 4.03 -20.59
CA ILE A 370 32.43 3.40 -21.91
C ILE A 370 32.05 4.39 -23.01
N LEU A 371 30.96 5.14 -22.81
CA LEU A 371 30.51 6.18 -23.74
C LEU A 371 31.50 7.33 -23.80
N LEU A 372 32.00 7.82 -22.67
CA LEU A 372 33.01 8.89 -22.61
C LEU A 372 34.32 8.48 -23.29
N LYS A 373 34.78 7.23 -23.09
CA LYS A 373 35.95 6.67 -23.79
C LYS A 373 35.74 6.63 -25.30
N LYS A 374 34.53 6.28 -25.76
CA LYS A 374 34.18 6.32 -27.20
C LYS A 374 34.22 7.74 -27.78
N TRP A 375 34.03 8.77 -26.96
CA TRP A 375 34.07 10.17 -27.33
C TRP A 375 35.45 10.83 -27.08
N GLY A 376 36.48 10.05 -26.74
CA GLY A 376 37.84 10.54 -26.54
C GLY A 376 38.09 11.26 -25.21
N ILE A 377 37.14 11.23 -24.28
CA ILE A 377 37.28 11.82 -22.94
C ILE A 377 37.76 10.72 -21.99
N ASN A 378 39.06 10.73 -21.67
CA ASN A 378 39.66 9.86 -20.66
C ASN A 378 39.65 10.56 -19.30
N PHE A 379 39.07 9.93 -18.28
CA PHE A 379 39.26 10.33 -16.88
C PHE A 379 40.50 9.60 -16.35
N SER A 380 41.49 10.37 -15.89
CA SER A 380 42.69 9.88 -15.18
C SER A 380 42.36 9.39 -13.78
#